data_AF-A0A0G4Q2S3-F1
#
_entry.id   AF-A0A0G4Q2S3-F1
#
_cell.length_a   1.000
_cell.length_b   1.000
_cell.length_c   1.000
_cell.angle_alpha   90.00
_cell.angle_beta   90.00
_cell.angle_gamma   90.00
#
_symmetry.space_group_name_H-M   'P 1'
#
loop_
_entity.id
_entity.type
_entity.pdbx_description
1 polymer ?
#
loop_
_entity_poly.entity_id
_entity_poly.type
_entity_poly.pdbx_seq_one_letter_code
_entity_poly.pdbx_strand_id
1 'polypeptide(L)' 'MIFYIKDGKHVFTLSGLNESQSFDNFKAGIEWAYVRKLALQTEQLVGKQNVRH' A
#
# COMPACT_ATOMS: atom_id res chain seq x y z
N MET A 1 -1.44 -5.48 -5.77
CA MET A 1 -2.29 -5.47 -4.56
C MET A 1 -3.12 -6.73 -4.61
N ILE A 2 -3.18 -7.47 -3.52
CA ILE A 2 -4.04 -8.63 -3.34
C ILE A 2 -5.08 -8.26 -2.29
N PHE A 3 -6.33 -8.64 -2.52
CA PHE A 3 -7.45 -8.43 -1.60
C PHE A 3 -8.13 -9.75 -1.32
N TYR A 4 -8.47 -10.00 -0.06
CA TYR A 4 -9.28 -11.14 0.35
C TYR A 4 -10.02 -10.84 1.67
N ILE A 5 -11.02 -11.66 1.98
CA ILE A 5 -11.76 -11.58 3.25
C ILE A 5 -11.27 -12.69 4.16
N LYS A 6 -10.94 -12.35 5.41
CA LYS A 6 -10.55 -13.30 6.46
C LYS A 6 -11.22 -12.90 7.76
N ASP A 7 -11.91 -13.84 8.40
CA ASP A 7 -12.60 -13.64 9.69
C ASP A 7 -13.54 -12.41 9.68
N GLY A 8 -14.25 -12.18 8.57
CA GLY A 8 -15.15 -11.04 8.40
C GLY A 8 -14.44 -9.68 8.20
N LYS A 9 -13.11 -9.65 8.10
CA LYS A 9 -12.32 -8.45 7.82
C LYS A 9 -11.83 -8.41 6.38
N HIS A 10 -11.70 -7.20 5.86
CA HIS A 10 -11.12 -6.92 4.55
C HIS A 10 -9.59 -6.86 4.68
N VAL A 11 -8.88 -7.81 4.10
CA VAL A 11 -7.41 -7.86 4.15
C VAL A 11 -6.83 -7.39 2.83
N PHE A 12 -5.91 -6.45 2.91
CA PHE A 12 -5.18 -5.90 1.77
C PHE A 12 -3.70 -6.19 1.92
N THR A 13 -3.09 -6.73 0.87
CA THR A 13 -1.65 -7.02 0.82
C THR A 13 -1.01 -6.28 -0.34
N LEU A 14 0.01 -5.48 -0.04
CA LEU A 14 0.77 -4.69 -1.00
C LEU A 14 2.10 -5.39 -1.30
N SER A 15 2.13 -6.20 -2.35
CA SER A 15 3.30 -7.02 -2.73
C SER A 15 4.59 -6.22 -2.94
N GLY A 16 4.50 -4.95 -3.35
CA GLY A 16 5.67 -4.07 -3.50
C GLY A 16 6.23 -3.51 -2.19
N LEU A 17 5.50 -3.64 -1.08
CA LEU A 17 5.88 -3.17 0.25
C LEU A 17 6.05 -4.30 1.27
N ASN A 18 5.66 -5.52 0.90
CA ASN A 18 5.51 -6.64 1.84
C ASN A 18 4.66 -6.27 3.07
N GLU A 19 3.74 -5.31 2.91
CA GLU A 19 2.82 -4.85 3.95
C GLU A 19 1.45 -5.50 3.75
N SER A 20 0.84 -5.94 4.85
CA SER A 20 -0.52 -6.47 4.86
C SER A 20 -1.29 -5.90 6.04
N GLN A 21 -2.54 -5.48 5.81
CA GLN A 21 -3.37 -4.88 6.84
C GLN A 21 -4.84 -5.28 6.70
N SER A 22 -5.53 -5.44 7.83
CA SER A 22 -6.94 -5.78 7.93
C SER A 22 -7.78 -4.55 8.27
N PHE A 23 -9.00 -4.50 7.71
CA PHE A 23 -9.93 -3.40 7.86
C PHE A 23 -11.35 -3.90 8.08
N ASP A 24 -12.15 -3.10 8.77
CA ASP A 24 -13.57 -3.40 9.03
C ASP A 24 -14.45 -3.22 7.80
N ASN A 25 -13.99 -2.43 6.83
CA ASN A 25 -14.71 -2.18 5.59
C ASN A 25 -13.75 -2.02 4.42
N PHE A 26 -14.27 -2.28 3.22
CA PHE A 26 -13.51 -2.19 1.97
C PHE A 26 -12.95 -0.79 1.70
N LYS A 27 -13.73 0.26 2.00
CA LYS A 27 -13.36 1.66 1.72
C LYS A 27 -12.07 2.05 2.44
N ALA A 28 -11.99 1.77 3.74
CA ALA A 28 -10.81 2.05 4.55
C ALA A 28 -9.55 1.37 4.01
N GLY A 29 -9.68 0.11 3.57
CA GLY A 29 -8.54 -0.61 3.01
C GLY A 29 -8.08 -0.10 1.63
N ILE A 30 -9.01 0.38 0.79
CA ILE A 30 -8.66 1.04 -0.48
C ILE A 30 -7.97 2.38 -0.25
N GLU A 31 -8.47 3.21 0.67
CA GLU A 31 -7.85 4.50 1.01
C GLU A 31 -6.42 4.29 1.52
N TRP A 32 -6.22 3.32 2.42
CA TRP A 32 -4.89 2.94 2.89
C TRP A 32 -3.97 2.47 1.76
N ALA A 33 -4.44 1.54 0.92
CA ALA A 33 -3.66 1.00 -0.19
C ALA A 33 -3.24 2.09 -1.19
N TYR A 34 -4.12 3.06 -1.45
CA TYR A 34 -3.86 4.19 -2.32
C TYR A 34 -2.79 5.12 -1.76
N VAL A 35 -2.91 5.52 -0.50
CA VAL A 35 -1.92 6.38 0.19
C VAL A 35 -0.54 5.70 0.21
N ARG A 36 -0.49 4.39 0.51
CA ARG A 36 0.78 3.65 0.50
C ARG A 36 1.41 3.55 -0.88
N LYS A 37 0.60 3.34 -1.92
CA LYS A 37 1.10 3.31 -3.30
C LYS A 37 1.66 4.67 -3.73
N LEU A 38 1.03 5.77 -3.32
CA LEU A 38 1.56 7.12 -3.57
C LEU A 38 2.89 7.36 -2.84
N ALA A 39 2.97 7.01 -1.56
CA ALA A 39 4.21 7.15 -0.78
C ALA A 39 5.40 6.44 -1.45
N LEU A 40 5.18 5.20 -1.91
CA LEU A 40 6.16 4.44 -2.72
C LEU A 40 6.64 5.19 -3.96
N GLN A 41 5.71 5.78 -4.72
CA GLN A 41 6.06 6.52 -5.93
C GLN A 41 6.90 7.77 -5.58
N THR A 42 6.55 8.48 -4.51
CA THR A 42 7.31 9.62 -4.03
C THR A 42 8.71 9.23 -3.58
N GLU A 43 8.86 8.15 -2.80
CA GLU A 43 10.17 7.64 -2.35
C GLU A 43 11.06 7.22 -3.53
N GLN A 44 10.49 6.55 -4.53
CA GLN A 44 11.24 6.17 -5.74
C GLN A 44 11.68 7.38 -6.57
N LEU A 45 10.88 8.45 -6.60
CA LEU A 45 11.23 9.69 -7.28
C LEU A 45 12.33 10.46 -6.52
N VAL A 46 12.25 10.53 -5.19
CA VAL A 46 13.27 11.17 -4.34
C VAL A 46 14.60 10.40 -4.39
N GLY A 47 14.56 9.07 -4.28
CA GLY A 47 15.76 8.23 -4.37
C GLY A 47 16.48 8.33 -5.72
N LYS A 48 15.75 8.57 -6.82
CA LYS A 48 16.35 8.78 -8.15
C LYS A 48 17.01 10.15 -8.34
N GLN A 49 16.60 11.17 -7.58
CA GLN A 49 17.22 12.50 -7.66
C GLN A 49 18.58 12.56 -6.95
N ASN A 50 18.85 11.66 -5.99
CA ASN A 50 20.10 11.64 -5.22
C ASN A 50 21.28 10.92 -5.89
N VAL A 51 21.15 10.41 -7.12
CA VAL A 51 22.22 9.70 -7.86
C VAL A 51 22.82 10.56 -8.99
N ARG A 52 22.44 11.84 -9.10
CA ARG A 52 22.89 12.76 -10.16
C ARG A 52 23.69 13.97 -9.66
N HIS A 53 24.37 13.85 -8.52
CA HIS A 53 25.30 14.88 -8.04
C HIS A 53 26.73 14.35 -7.98
#